data_AF-A0A6I4VEM1-F1
#
_entry.id   AF-A0A6I4VEM1-F1
#
_cell.length_a   1.000
_cell.length_b   1.000
_cell.length_c   1.000
_cell.angle_alpha   90.00
_cell.angle_beta   90.00
_cell.angle_gamma   90.00
#
_symmetry.space_group_name_H-M   'P 1'
#
loop_
_entity.id
_entity.type
_entity.pdbx_description
1 polymer ?
#
loop_
_entity_poly.entity_id
_entity_poly.type
_entity_poly.pdbx_seq_one_letter_code
_entity_poly.pdbx_strand_id
1 'polypeptide(L)'
;MRTLIIDTDIGVDDAFALAYAARTQRRLGITTVFGNVAVGQAVKNARLFCQKMAIETEAYRGCSRPLTQRPSTPATLHGEDGLGDAFDNKFSEFNIWKDPHAADQVLKSALKVVVIPLDVTHQVLVTGDEVQRLNQPVLSAICRPYLAYSLAKEGFVGMAVDADAVRSHFFQTLTLPAHSNQ
;
A
#
# COMPACT_ATOMS: atom_id res chain seq x y z
N MET A 1 6.17 4.78 21.32
CA MET A 1 5.40 5.34 20.18
C MET A 1 6.31 6.27 19.38
N ARG A 2 6.26 6.22 18.05
CA ARG A 2 7.08 7.06 17.16
C ARG A 2 6.22 8.12 16.46
N THR A 3 6.88 9.13 15.90
CA THR A 3 6.29 10.00 14.88
C THR A 3 6.56 9.36 13.53
N LEU A 4 5.53 9.19 12.71
CA LEU A 4 5.62 8.51 11.41
C LEU A 4 5.05 9.40 10.31
N ILE A 5 5.74 9.41 9.16
CA ILE A 5 5.18 9.89 7.89
C ILE A 5 5.01 8.65 7.02
N ILE A 6 3.82 8.47 6.44
CA ILE A 6 3.53 7.43 5.46
C ILE A 6 3.40 8.11 4.09
N ASP A 7 4.29 7.76 3.18
CA ASP A 7 4.19 8.12 1.76
C ASP A 7 3.55 6.96 1.02
N THR A 8 2.43 7.19 0.33
CA THR A 8 1.58 6.11 -0.20
C THR A 8 0.82 6.53 -1.45
N ASP A 9 0.54 5.60 -2.35
CA ASP A 9 -0.40 5.81 -3.46
C ASP A 9 -1.83 5.31 -3.16
N ILE A 10 -2.03 4.83 -1.92
CA ILE A 10 -3.25 4.35 -1.26
C ILE A 10 -3.96 3.21 -2.00
N GLY A 11 -3.22 2.12 -2.18
CA GLY A 11 -3.71 0.77 -2.44
C GLY A 11 -4.49 0.15 -1.27
N VAL A 12 -4.93 -1.10 -1.47
CA VAL A 12 -5.72 -1.84 -0.47
C VAL A 12 -4.84 -2.24 0.73
N ASP A 13 -3.65 -2.72 0.44
CA ASP A 13 -2.57 -3.01 1.40
C ASP A 13 -2.11 -1.76 2.16
N ASP A 14 -1.89 -0.64 1.48
CA ASP A 14 -1.59 0.65 2.11
C ASP A 14 -2.65 1.07 3.14
N ALA A 15 -3.92 0.86 2.80
CA ALA A 15 -5.03 1.18 3.68
C ALA A 15 -5.00 0.34 4.97
N PHE A 16 -4.58 -0.93 4.87
CA PHE A 16 -4.36 -1.80 6.03
C PHE A 16 -3.18 -1.31 6.88
N ALA A 17 -2.05 -0.97 6.25
CA ALA A 17 -0.88 -0.42 6.94
C ALA A 17 -1.22 0.91 7.65
N LEU A 18 -1.97 1.79 6.98
CA LEU A 18 -2.41 3.07 7.50
C LEU A 18 -3.36 2.91 8.70
N ALA A 19 -4.34 2.00 8.60
CA ALA A 19 -5.24 1.70 9.72
C ALA A 19 -4.49 1.19 10.95
N TYR A 20 -3.46 0.36 10.75
CA TYR A 20 -2.62 -0.12 11.83
C TYR A 20 -1.72 0.97 12.44
N ALA A 21 -1.09 1.78 11.59
CA ALA A 21 -0.26 2.89 12.03
C ALA A 21 -1.05 3.92 12.83
N ALA A 22 -2.26 4.27 12.40
CA ALA A 22 -3.14 5.21 13.09
C ALA A 22 -3.51 4.78 14.51
N ARG A 23 -3.51 3.47 14.79
CA ARG A 23 -3.85 2.92 16.11
C ARG A 23 -2.66 2.70 17.03
N THR A 24 -1.46 2.58 16.46
CA THR A 24 -0.25 2.25 17.22
C THR A 24 0.71 3.42 17.39
N GLN A 25 0.60 4.45 16.54
CA GLN A 25 1.50 5.60 16.53
C GLN A 25 0.79 6.86 17.04
N ARG A 26 1.56 7.74 17.67
CA ARG A 26 1.03 8.95 18.33
C ARG A 26 0.83 10.12 17.38
N ARG A 27 1.68 10.21 16.35
CA ARG A 27 1.70 11.30 15.38
C ARG A 27 1.93 10.71 14.01
N LEU A 28 0.93 10.84 13.16
CA LEU A 28 0.92 10.33 11.81
C LEU A 28 0.80 11.52 10.85
N GLY A 29 1.61 11.55 9.81
CA GLY A 29 1.42 12.39 8.64
C GLY A 29 1.30 11.51 7.40
N ILE A 30 0.49 11.94 6.43
CA ILE A 30 0.32 11.20 5.16
C ILE A 30 0.75 12.09 4.01
N THR A 31 1.65 11.59 3.17
CA THR A 31 1.93 12.14 1.84
C THR A 31 1.46 11.15 0.78
N THR A 32 0.97 11.66 -0.36
CA THR A 32 0.49 10.80 -1.45
C THR A 32 1.33 10.94 -2.70
N VAL A 33 1.64 9.82 -3.36
CA VAL A 33 2.41 9.77 -4.60
C VAL A 33 1.61 9.08 -5.72
N PHE A 34 2.09 9.15 -6.96
CA PHE A 34 1.54 8.39 -8.07
C PHE A 34 1.99 6.92 -8.00
N GLY A 35 1.19 6.00 -8.55
CA GLY A 35 1.55 4.58 -8.64
C GLY A 35 0.39 3.75 -9.17
N ASN A 36 -0.30 3.03 -8.29
CA ASN A 36 -1.55 2.31 -8.51
C ASN A 36 -2.62 3.19 -9.19
N VAL A 37 -2.70 4.44 -8.75
CA VAL A 37 -3.57 5.47 -9.33
C VAL A 37 -2.81 6.77 -9.55
N ALA A 38 -3.39 7.68 -10.34
CA ALA A 38 -2.87 9.03 -10.45
C ALA A 38 -2.92 9.74 -9.09
N VAL A 39 -1.90 10.54 -8.74
CA VAL A 39 -1.80 11.17 -7.40
C VAL A 39 -3.02 11.98 -7.00
N GLY A 40 -3.73 12.60 -7.98
CA GLY A 40 -4.97 13.33 -7.69
C GLY A 40 -6.09 12.42 -7.18
N GLN A 41 -6.14 11.17 -7.64
CA GLN A 41 -7.03 10.15 -7.10
C GLN A 41 -6.50 9.59 -5.78
N ALA A 42 -5.19 9.40 -5.63
CA ALA A 42 -4.58 8.97 -4.37
C ALA A 42 -4.94 9.92 -3.21
N VAL A 43 -4.85 11.24 -3.40
CA VAL A 43 -5.28 12.23 -2.39
C VAL A 43 -6.75 12.05 -1.99
N LYS A 44 -7.65 11.83 -2.97
CA LYS A 44 -9.08 11.64 -2.71
C LYS A 44 -9.33 10.34 -1.93
N ASN A 45 -8.69 9.26 -2.34
CA ASN A 45 -8.76 7.95 -1.70
C ASN A 45 -8.26 8.02 -0.25
N ALA A 46 -7.11 8.65 -0.01
CA ALA A 46 -6.53 8.80 1.33
C ALA A 46 -7.45 9.60 2.26
N ARG A 47 -8.01 10.72 1.78
CA ARG A 47 -8.98 11.53 2.54
C ARG A 47 -10.26 10.77 2.85
N LEU A 48 -10.83 10.10 1.85
CA LEU A 48 -12.03 9.28 2.01
C LEU A 48 -11.79 8.15 3.02
N PHE A 49 -10.65 7.48 2.91
CA PHE A 49 -10.29 6.40 3.82
C PHE A 49 -10.11 6.89 5.26
N CYS A 50 -9.34 7.97 5.47
CA CYS A 50 -9.16 8.56 6.79
C CYS A 50 -10.50 8.98 7.39
N GLN A 51 -11.39 9.60 6.60
CA GLN A 51 -12.73 9.96 7.05
C GLN A 51 -13.54 8.73 7.47
N LYS A 52 -13.56 7.68 6.65
CA LYS A 52 -14.31 6.45 6.91
C LYS A 52 -13.78 5.66 8.11
N MET A 53 -12.48 5.77 8.39
CA MET A 53 -11.80 5.11 9.50
C MET A 53 -11.66 5.99 10.75
N ALA A 54 -12.17 7.23 10.73
CA ALA A 54 -12.01 8.22 11.79
C ALA A 54 -10.53 8.46 12.18
N ILE A 55 -9.65 8.55 11.19
CA ILE A 55 -8.23 8.85 11.38
C ILE A 55 -8.03 10.37 11.27
N GLU A 56 -7.58 10.99 12.36
CA GLU A 56 -7.35 12.43 12.47
C GLU A 56 -5.98 12.84 11.90
N THR A 57 -5.80 12.69 10.58
CA THR A 57 -4.61 13.18 9.88
C THR A 57 -4.98 13.75 8.52
N GLU A 58 -4.25 14.78 8.10
CA GLU A 58 -4.35 15.30 6.74
C GLU A 58 -3.48 14.49 5.78
N ALA A 59 -3.96 14.37 4.54
CA ALA A 59 -3.21 13.81 3.42
C ALA A 59 -2.72 14.95 2.50
N TYR A 60 -1.41 14.99 2.29
CA TYR A 60 -0.71 16.00 1.50
C TYR A 60 -0.34 15.44 0.14
N ARG A 61 -0.62 16.21 -0.93
CA ARG A 61 -0.31 15.81 -2.30
C ARG A 61 1.20 15.91 -2.55
N GLY A 62 1.82 14.81 -2.95
CA GLY A 62 3.20 14.73 -3.42
C GLY A 62 3.33 14.71 -4.94
N CYS A 63 4.32 13.96 -5.42
CA CYS A 63 4.70 13.89 -6.84
C CYS A 63 3.61 13.23 -7.69
N SER A 64 3.37 13.78 -8.88
CA SER A 64 2.38 13.27 -9.83
C SER A 64 2.94 12.38 -10.93
N ARG A 65 4.26 12.22 -10.98
CA ARG A 65 5.01 11.50 -12.01
C ARG A 65 6.42 11.17 -11.48
N PRO A 66 7.13 10.21 -12.09
CA PRO A 66 8.50 9.89 -11.71
C PRO A 66 9.48 11.02 -12.02
N LEU A 67 10.68 10.96 -11.43
CA LEU A 67 11.71 11.99 -11.57
C LEU A 67 12.19 12.17 -13.01
N THR A 68 12.38 11.07 -13.76
CA THR A 68 13.02 11.10 -15.08
C THR A 68 12.32 10.29 -16.16
N GLN A 69 11.55 9.25 -15.80
CA GLN A 69 10.79 8.50 -16.79
C GLN A 69 9.72 9.41 -17.41
N ARG A 70 9.80 9.62 -18.73
CA ARG A 70 8.68 10.22 -19.46
C ARG A 70 7.52 9.23 -19.45
N PRO A 71 6.25 9.68 -19.47
CA PRO A 71 5.16 8.81 -19.87
C PRO A 71 5.45 8.37 -21.30
N SER A 72 5.97 7.16 -21.48
CA SER A 72 5.96 6.54 -22.80
C SER A 72 4.53 6.08 -23.03
N THR A 73 3.91 6.53 -24.11
CA THR A 73 2.78 5.79 -24.69
C THR A 73 3.32 4.39 -24.97
N PRO A 74 2.80 3.33 -24.32
CA PRO A 74 3.28 1.98 -24.57
C PRO A 74 3.17 1.70 -26.07
N ALA A 75 4.16 1.00 -26.63
CA ALA A 75 3.99 0.43 -27.95
C ALA A 75 2.89 -0.63 -27.84
N THR A 76 1.63 -0.25 -28.11
CA THR A 76 0.45 -1.11 -27.93
C THR A 76 0.54 -2.41 -28.72
N LEU A 77 1.40 -2.47 -29.75
CA LEU A 77 1.70 -3.67 -30.51
C LEU A 77 2.31 -4.81 -29.65
N HIS A 78 2.98 -4.47 -28.54
CA HIS A 78 3.72 -5.42 -27.69
C HIS A 78 3.23 -5.43 -26.24
N GLY A 79 2.00 -5.01 -25.95
CA GLY A 79 1.49 -4.92 -24.58
C GLY A 79 2.03 -3.72 -23.78
N GLU A 80 1.49 -3.51 -22.59
CA GLU A 80 1.93 -2.43 -21.68
C GLU A 80 3.35 -2.68 -21.16
N ASP A 81 3.73 -3.95 -20.96
CA ASP A 81 5.07 -4.35 -20.51
C ASP A 81 6.13 -4.44 -21.64
N GLY A 82 5.72 -4.33 -22.91
CA GLY A 82 6.58 -4.50 -24.08
C GLY A 82 6.95 -5.96 -24.40
N LEU A 83 6.37 -6.93 -23.69
CA LEU A 83 6.53 -8.38 -23.84
C LEU A 83 5.18 -9.11 -23.98
N GLY A 84 4.18 -8.40 -24.47
CA GLY A 84 2.86 -8.92 -24.81
C GLY A 84 1.94 -9.12 -23.60
N ASP A 85 2.28 -8.57 -22.43
CA ASP A 85 1.59 -8.78 -21.15
C ASP A 85 1.40 -10.27 -20.81
N ALA A 86 2.28 -11.11 -21.37
CA ALA A 86 2.14 -12.56 -21.35
C ALA A 86 2.68 -13.19 -20.07
N PHE A 87 3.52 -12.46 -19.32
CA PHE A 87 4.24 -12.97 -18.16
C PHE A 87 4.32 -11.91 -17.06
N ASP A 88 4.28 -12.35 -15.81
CA ASP A 88 4.59 -11.48 -14.69
C ASP A 88 6.09 -11.20 -14.64
N ASN A 89 6.48 -9.92 -14.59
CA ASN A 89 7.87 -9.52 -14.50
C ASN A 89 8.39 -9.65 -13.06
N LYS A 90 8.96 -10.82 -12.73
CA LYS A 90 9.50 -11.12 -11.39
C LYS A 90 10.83 -10.42 -11.06
N PHE A 91 11.40 -9.67 -11.99
CA PHE A 91 12.72 -9.04 -11.83
C PHE A 91 12.65 -7.59 -11.37
N SER A 92 11.45 -7.02 -11.23
CA SER A 92 11.27 -5.66 -10.70
C SER A 92 10.04 -5.58 -9.80
N GLU A 93 10.22 -5.02 -8.61
CA GLU A 93 9.12 -4.63 -7.74
C GLU A 93 8.44 -3.36 -8.28
N PHE A 94 7.14 -3.23 -8.08
CA PHE A 94 6.30 -2.19 -8.68
C PHE A 94 6.74 -0.76 -8.33
N ASN A 95 6.95 -0.46 -7.05
CA ASN A 95 7.35 0.87 -6.59
C ASN A 95 8.74 1.27 -7.12
N ILE A 96 9.71 0.34 -7.08
CA ILE A 96 11.05 0.58 -7.65
C ILE A 96 10.99 0.76 -9.17
N TRP A 97 10.16 -0.02 -9.87
CA TRP A 97 9.98 0.08 -11.32
C TRP A 97 9.36 1.42 -11.75
N LYS A 98 8.41 1.93 -10.96
CA LYS A 98 7.70 3.19 -11.22
C LYS A 98 8.61 4.41 -11.17
N ASP A 99 9.63 4.41 -10.30
CA ASP A 99 10.65 5.47 -10.28
C ASP A 99 12.03 4.96 -9.82
N PRO A 100 12.78 4.28 -10.71
CA PRO A 100 14.07 3.69 -10.35
C PRO A 100 15.11 4.75 -10.00
N HIS A 101 14.95 6.00 -10.49
CA HIS A 101 15.88 7.08 -10.17
C HIS A 101 15.64 7.63 -8.76
N ALA A 102 14.38 7.75 -8.33
CA ALA A 102 14.07 8.09 -6.96
C ALA A 102 14.54 6.99 -5.99
N ALA A 103 14.30 5.72 -6.35
CA ALA A 103 14.76 4.57 -5.58
C ALA A 103 16.30 4.59 -5.40
N ASP A 104 17.05 4.80 -6.48
CA ASP A 104 18.52 4.89 -6.43
C ASP A 104 19.00 6.01 -5.47
N GLN A 105 18.35 7.17 -5.50
CA GLN A 105 18.68 8.29 -4.61
C GLN A 105 18.40 7.96 -3.13
N VAL A 106 17.26 7.33 -2.83
CA VAL A 106 16.92 6.94 -1.45
C VAL A 106 17.90 5.90 -0.93
N LEU A 107 18.17 4.86 -1.72
CA LEU A 107 19.05 3.75 -1.33
C LEU A 107 20.52 4.17 -1.17
N LYS A 108 20.97 5.17 -1.93
CA LYS A 108 22.33 5.75 -1.80
C LYS A 108 22.42 6.92 -0.82
N SER A 109 21.30 7.34 -0.22
CA SER A 109 21.30 8.45 0.74
C SER A 109 22.02 8.09 2.03
N ALA A 110 22.36 9.09 2.83
CA ALA A 110 22.90 8.88 4.17
C ALA A 110 21.83 8.47 5.22
N LEU A 111 20.57 8.29 4.80
CA LEU A 111 19.49 7.91 5.71
C LEU A 111 19.66 6.46 6.16
N LYS A 112 19.16 6.17 7.36
CA LYS A 112 19.00 4.78 7.80
C LYS A 112 17.78 4.19 7.09
N VAL A 113 18.02 3.51 5.97
CA VAL A 113 16.98 2.88 5.17
C VAL A 113 16.77 1.43 5.60
N VAL A 114 15.51 1.04 5.75
CA VAL A 114 15.09 -0.36 5.88
C VAL A 114 14.19 -0.66 4.68
N VAL A 115 14.55 -1.67 3.91
CA VAL A 115 13.76 -2.15 2.75
C VAL A 115 13.02 -3.41 3.18
N ILE A 116 11.71 -3.46 2.91
CA ILE A 116 10.87 -4.64 3.10
C ILE A 116 10.53 -5.17 1.70
N PRO A 117 11.24 -6.20 1.21
CA PRO A 117 11.04 -6.72 -0.15
C PRO A 117 9.81 -7.65 -0.27
N LEU A 118 9.31 -7.85 -1.50
CA LEU A 118 8.10 -8.65 -1.77
C LEU A 118 8.19 -10.11 -1.29
N ASP A 119 9.37 -10.71 -1.32
CA ASP A 119 9.60 -12.07 -0.82
C ASP A 119 9.32 -12.19 0.68
N VAL A 120 9.47 -11.11 1.45
CA VAL A 120 9.05 -11.01 2.86
C VAL A 120 7.54 -10.80 2.95
N THR A 121 6.97 -9.86 2.18
CA THR A 121 5.55 -9.49 2.29
C THR A 121 4.61 -10.59 1.79
N HIS A 122 5.03 -11.39 0.81
CA HIS A 122 4.31 -12.57 0.32
C HIS A 122 4.27 -13.74 1.33
N GLN A 123 5.07 -13.70 2.39
CA GLN A 123 4.95 -14.66 3.50
C GLN A 123 3.80 -14.28 4.45
N VAL A 124 3.26 -13.07 4.32
CA VAL A 124 2.26 -12.47 5.23
C VAL A 124 0.93 -12.31 4.52
N LEU A 125 0.22 -13.41 4.41
CA LEU A 125 -1.08 -13.40 3.75
C LEU A 125 -2.20 -13.19 4.76
N VAL A 126 -3.04 -12.20 4.48
CA VAL A 126 -4.32 -11.95 5.17
C VAL A 126 -5.43 -12.59 4.36
N THR A 127 -6.11 -13.58 4.93
CA THR A 127 -7.19 -14.29 4.25
C THR A 127 -8.53 -13.56 4.34
N GLY A 128 -9.49 -13.91 3.48
CA GLY A 128 -10.84 -13.34 3.54
C GLY A 128 -11.53 -13.55 4.89
N ASP A 129 -11.35 -14.73 5.50
CA ASP A 129 -11.90 -15.05 6.83
C ASP A 129 -11.26 -14.22 7.93
N GLU A 130 -9.97 -13.92 7.80
CA GLU A 130 -9.26 -13.02 8.72
C GLU A 130 -9.77 -11.57 8.60
N VAL A 131 -10.00 -11.08 7.39
CA VAL A 131 -10.59 -9.75 7.18
C VAL A 131 -12.00 -9.68 7.78
N GLN A 132 -12.82 -10.73 7.61
CA GLN A 132 -14.14 -10.78 8.25
C GLN A 132 -14.05 -10.73 9.77
N ARG A 133 -13.08 -11.42 10.37
CA ARG A 133 -12.84 -11.39 11.83
C ARG A 133 -12.41 -10.04 12.37
N LEU A 134 -11.87 -9.15 11.54
CA LEU A 134 -11.56 -7.76 11.95
C LEU A 134 -12.81 -6.98 12.34
N ASN A 135 -13.99 -7.35 11.81
CA ASN A 135 -15.25 -6.62 11.98
C ASN A 135 -15.11 -5.12 11.61
N GLN A 136 -14.34 -4.83 10.55
CA GLN A 136 -14.09 -3.49 10.03
C GLN A 136 -14.74 -3.35 8.64
N PRO A 137 -15.97 -2.81 8.53
CA PRO A 137 -16.72 -2.81 7.26
C PRO A 137 -15.99 -2.13 6.10
N VAL A 138 -15.21 -1.08 6.40
CA VAL A 138 -14.43 -0.34 5.40
C VAL A 138 -13.32 -1.23 4.83
N LEU A 139 -12.50 -1.84 5.70
CA LEU A 139 -11.44 -2.76 5.30
C LEU A 139 -11.99 -3.99 4.56
N SER A 140 -13.11 -4.55 5.04
CA SER A 140 -13.81 -5.65 4.39
C SER A 140 -14.39 -5.29 3.02
N ALA A 141 -14.74 -4.03 2.77
CA ALA A 141 -15.26 -3.60 1.48
C ALA A 141 -14.14 -3.43 0.45
N ILE A 142 -13.05 -2.74 0.81
CA ILE A 142 -11.94 -2.45 -0.11
C ILE A 142 -11.12 -3.71 -0.45
N CYS A 143 -11.11 -4.71 0.43
CA CYS A 143 -10.31 -5.93 0.25
C CYS A 143 -10.91 -6.95 -0.74
N ARG A 144 -12.24 -6.98 -0.91
CA ARG A 144 -12.94 -7.95 -1.79
C ARG A 144 -12.36 -8.05 -3.21
N PRO A 145 -12.19 -6.95 -3.97
CA PRO A 145 -11.64 -7.04 -5.32
C PRO A 145 -10.19 -7.54 -5.33
N TYR A 146 -9.39 -7.21 -4.32
CA TYR A 146 -8.00 -7.67 -4.19
C TYR A 146 -7.94 -9.18 -3.96
N LEU A 147 -8.73 -9.71 -3.03
CA LEU A 147 -8.79 -11.15 -2.77
C LEU A 147 -9.20 -11.95 -4.01
N ALA A 148 -10.15 -11.43 -4.78
CA ALA A 148 -10.55 -12.04 -6.04
C ALA A 148 -9.41 -12.03 -7.08
N TYR A 149 -8.65 -10.94 -7.14
CA TYR A 149 -7.48 -10.82 -8.01
C TYR A 149 -6.38 -11.82 -7.63
N SER A 150 -5.96 -11.85 -6.36
CA SER A 150 -4.89 -12.75 -5.89
C SER A 150 -5.23 -14.23 -6.14
N LEU A 151 -6.48 -14.62 -5.93
CA LEU A 151 -6.90 -15.99 -6.22
C LEU A 151 -6.84 -16.31 -7.73
N ALA A 152 -7.31 -15.38 -8.57
CA ALA A 152 -7.42 -15.61 -10.01
C ALA A 152 -6.07 -15.49 -10.76
N LYS A 153 -5.17 -14.63 -10.28
CA LYS A 153 -3.92 -14.27 -10.96
C LYS A 153 -2.69 -14.89 -10.31
N GLU A 154 -2.60 -14.80 -8.98
CA GLU A 154 -1.42 -15.24 -8.23
C GLU A 154 -1.54 -16.67 -7.68
N GLY A 155 -2.75 -17.25 -7.74
CA GLY A 155 -3.00 -18.62 -7.34
C GLY A 155 -2.99 -18.87 -5.83
N PHE A 156 -3.01 -17.83 -4.99
CA PHE A 156 -3.10 -17.96 -3.54
C PHE A 156 -4.37 -17.33 -2.95
N VAL A 157 -4.85 -17.90 -1.84
CA VAL A 157 -6.02 -17.42 -1.11
C VAL A 157 -5.57 -16.43 -0.04
N GLY A 158 -5.63 -15.13 -0.34
CA GLY A 158 -5.31 -14.07 0.60
C GLY A 158 -4.84 -12.79 -0.09
N MET A 159 -4.46 -11.81 0.72
CA MET A 159 -3.84 -10.56 0.30
C MET A 159 -2.50 -10.43 1.01
N ALA A 160 -1.43 -10.18 0.25
CA ALA A 160 -0.14 -9.84 0.84
C ALA A 160 -0.25 -8.47 1.54
N VAL A 161 0.26 -8.39 2.77
CA VAL A 161 0.33 -7.15 3.54
C VAL A 161 1.74 -6.95 4.09
N ASP A 162 2.19 -5.70 4.15
CA ASP A 162 3.52 -5.32 4.64
C ASP A 162 3.68 -5.46 6.16
N ALA A 163 3.50 -6.66 6.72
CA ALA A 163 3.37 -6.84 8.17
C ALA A 163 3.86 -8.19 8.75
N ASP A 164 5.08 -8.62 8.41
CA ASP A 164 5.58 -9.98 8.72
C ASP A 164 5.74 -10.26 10.23
N ALA A 165 6.35 -9.34 10.98
CA ALA A 165 6.48 -9.48 12.44
C ALA A 165 5.24 -9.04 13.22
N VAL A 166 4.22 -8.51 12.52
CA VAL A 166 3.12 -7.76 13.15
C VAL A 166 1.81 -8.51 13.06
N ARG A 167 1.63 -9.51 12.20
CA ARG A 167 0.33 -10.17 11.94
C ARG A 167 -0.57 -10.40 13.17
N SER A 168 -0.11 -11.11 14.20
CA SER A 168 -0.94 -11.34 15.42
C SER A 168 -1.27 -10.04 16.17
N HIS A 169 -0.29 -9.15 16.31
CA HIS A 169 -0.47 -7.85 16.96
C HIS A 169 -1.31 -6.88 16.10
N PHE A 170 -1.21 -6.98 14.78
CA PHE A 170 -1.96 -6.25 13.77
C PHE A 170 -3.45 -6.59 13.90
N PHE A 171 -3.79 -7.88 13.89
CA PHE A 171 -5.17 -8.35 14.07
C PHE A 171 -5.74 -7.97 15.43
N GLN A 172 -4.96 -8.12 16.51
CA GLN A 172 -5.39 -7.67 17.84
C GLN A 172 -5.65 -6.16 17.89
N THR A 173 -4.79 -5.37 17.25
CA THR A 173 -4.92 -3.90 17.27
C THR A 173 -6.14 -3.42 16.49
N LEU A 174 -6.42 -4.03 15.33
CA LEU A 174 -7.51 -3.63 14.45
C LEU A 174 -8.89 -4.13 14.88
N THR A 175 -8.96 -5.19 15.69
CA THR A 175 -10.23 -5.73 16.24
C THR A 175 -10.76 -4.92 17.43
N LEU A 176 -9.91 -4.14 18.10
CA LEU A 176 -10.34 -3.30 19.22
C LEU A 176 -11.23 -2.13 18.73
N PRO A 177 -12.19 -1.65 19.53
CA PRO A 177 -12.94 -0.43 19.21
C PRO A 177 -11.97 0.75 19.03
N ALA A 178 -12.21 1.65 18.08
CA ALA A 178 -11.45 2.89 17.99
C ALA A 178 -11.54 3.60 19.34
N HIS A 179 -10.40 3.93 19.95
CA HIS A 179 -10.40 4.64 21.22
C HIS A 179 -11.18 5.94 21.04
N SER A 180 -12.31 6.08 21.76
CA SER A 180 -12.93 7.37 21.98
C SER A 180 -11.93 8.19 22.78
N ASN A 181 -11.20 9.07 22.11
CA ASN A 181 -10.40 10.07 22.80
C ASN A 181 -11.36 10.92 23.63
N GLN A 182 -11.36 10.70 24.95
CA GLN A 182 -11.75 11.72 25.92
C GLN A 182 -10.56 12.65 26.15
#